data_AF-Q2C8R8-F1
#
_entry.id   AF-Q2C8R8-F1
#
_cell.length_a   1.000
_cell.length_b   1.000
_cell.length_c   1.000
_cell.angle_alpha   90.00
_cell.angle_beta   90.00
_cell.angle_gamma   90.00
#
_symmetry.space_group_name_H-M   'P 1'
#
loop_
_entity.id
_entity.type
_entity.pdbx_description
1 polymer ?
#
loop_
_entity_poly.entity_id
_entity_poly.type
_entity_poly.pdbx_seq_one_letter_code
_entity_poly.pdbx_strand_id
1 'polypeptide(L)'
;MMMDHTIQKKGRIRDTHYDDLLYDNVENTNLDQDFWFQLRGSNINLLIDAATPLMGMTSRIRSLSSCDNIEEIYHQVVEEIKAIEVELTEAGYDHAVILAYRYVL
;
A
#
# COMPACT_ATOMS: atom_id res chain seq x y z
N MET A 1 42.01 45.10 -38.56
CA MET A 1 42.97 45.52 -37.53
C MET A 1 42.34 45.21 -36.18
N MET A 2 42.99 44.28 -35.47
CA MET A 2 42.98 44.01 -34.02
C MET A 2 41.69 43.52 -33.32
N MET A 3 41.92 42.43 -32.59
CA MET A 3 41.03 41.60 -31.78
C MET A 3 40.80 42.21 -30.39
N ASP A 4 39.69 41.85 -29.75
CA ASP A 4 39.75 41.52 -28.32
C ASP A 4 38.77 40.37 -28.01
N HIS A 5 39.31 39.35 -27.33
CA HIS A 5 38.60 38.18 -26.84
C HIS A 5 38.66 38.23 -25.32
N THR A 6 37.49 38.21 -24.67
CA THR A 6 37.39 37.79 -23.28
C THR A 6 36.22 36.83 -23.08
N ILE A 7 36.48 35.85 -22.22
CA ILE A 7 35.92 34.51 -22.17
C ILE A 7 34.86 34.40 -21.05
N GLN A 8 33.84 33.56 -21.30
CA GLN A 8 32.95 32.81 -20.38
C GLN A 8 32.11 33.55 -19.33
N LYS A 9 30.79 33.29 -19.40
CA LYS A 9 30.07 32.73 -18.26
C LYS A 9 28.93 31.81 -18.72
N LYS A 10 29.14 30.50 -18.54
CA LYS A 10 28.14 29.44 -18.70
C LYS A 10 27.05 29.65 -17.65
N GLY A 11 25.96 30.29 -18.05
CA GLY A 11 24.75 30.45 -17.23
C GLY A 11 23.94 29.17 -17.24
N ARG A 12 24.14 28.35 -16.22
CA ARG A 12 23.34 27.19 -15.82
C ARG A 12 21.89 27.65 -15.61
N ILE A 13 21.00 27.32 -16.54
CA ILE A 13 19.56 27.49 -16.35
C ILE A 13 18.92 26.10 -16.54
N ARG A 14 18.04 25.77 -15.58
CA ARG A 14 17.05 24.66 -15.55
C ARG A 14 17.37 23.44 -14.68
N ASP A 15 17.81 23.66 -13.44
CA ASP A 15 17.68 22.63 -12.38
C ASP A 15 16.40 22.84 -11.55
N THR A 16 15.82 24.04 -11.52
CA THR A 16 14.71 24.40 -10.60
C THR A 16 13.33 23.93 -11.02
N HIS A 17 13.14 23.52 -12.29
CA HIS A 17 11.82 23.06 -12.75
C HIS A 17 11.57 21.58 -12.45
N TYR A 18 12.63 20.80 -12.26
CA TYR A 18 12.52 19.39 -11.90
C TYR A 18 12.22 19.20 -10.41
N ASP A 19 12.70 20.10 -9.54
CA ASP A 19 12.41 20.03 -8.10
C ASP A 19 10.91 20.17 -7.81
N ASP A 20 10.21 21.13 -8.41
CA ASP A 20 8.76 21.32 -8.20
C ASP A 20 7.95 20.08 -8.61
N LEU A 21 8.35 19.39 -9.68
CA LEU A 21 7.68 18.17 -10.14
C LEU A 21 7.94 16.97 -9.22
N LEU A 22 9.02 16.98 -8.43
CA LEU A 22 9.33 15.90 -7.49
C LEU A 22 8.57 16.05 -6.17
N TYR A 23 8.24 17.29 -5.76
CA TYR A 23 7.54 17.55 -4.50
C TYR A 23 6.00 17.40 -4.59
N ASP A 24 5.39 17.67 -5.76
CA ASP A 24 3.93 17.54 -5.97
C ASP A 24 3.41 16.08 -5.84
N ASN A 25 4.28 15.10 -6.10
CA ASN A 25 3.92 13.68 -6.10
C ASN A 25 3.97 13.04 -4.68
N VAL A 26 4.55 13.72 -3.69
CA VAL A 26 4.71 13.17 -2.33
C VAL A 26 3.47 13.45 -1.47
N GLU A 27 2.78 14.57 -1.69
CA GLU A 27 1.52 14.86 -0.99
C GLU A 27 0.34 14.05 -1.54
N ASN A 28 0.42 13.57 -2.78
CA ASN A 28 -0.64 12.80 -3.44
C ASN A 28 -0.51 11.28 -3.30
N THR A 29 0.56 10.75 -2.68
CA THR A 29 0.71 9.29 -2.47
C THR A 29 -0.40 8.71 -1.59
N ASN A 30 -1.06 9.54 -0.77
CA ASN A 30 -2.21 9.11 0.04
C ASN A 30 -3.55 9.20 -0.73
N LEU A 31 -3.56 9.81 -1.91
CA LEU A 31 -4.71 10.00 -2.80
C LEU A 31 -4.67 9.07 -4.02
N ASP A 32 -3.63 8.23 -4.15
CA ASP A 32 -3.54 7.23 -5.21
C ASP A 32 -4.82 6.39 -5.22
N GLN A 33 -5.53 6.51 -6.34
CA GLN A 33 -6.80 5.84 -6.59
C GLN A 33 -6.64 4.30 -6.54
N ASP A 34 -5.41 3.81 -6.62
CA ASP A 34 -5.03 2.41 -6.44
C ASP A 34 -5.15 1.92 -4.97
N PHE A 35 -5.23 2.83 -4.00
CA PHE A 35 -5.60 2.51 -2.61
C PHE A 35 -7.10 2.59 -2.35
N TRP A 36 -7.93 2.87 -3.38
CA TRP A 36 -9.36 2.71 -3.24
C TRP A 36 -9.63 1.23 -3.06
N PHE A 37 -9.96 0.85 -1.82
CA PHE A 37 -10.48 -0.44 -1.44
C PHE A 37 -11.40 -0.97 -2.55
N GLN A 38 -10.91 -1.92 -3.35
CA GLN A 38 -11.79 -2.70 -4.18
C GLN A 38 -12.73 -3.40 -3.21
N LEU A 39 -14.03 -3.18 -3.35
CA LEU A 39 -15.02 -3.91 -2.55
C LEU A 39 -14.68 -5.41 -2.69
N ARG A 40 -14.42 -6.07 -1.56
CA ARG A 40 -14.23 -7.52 -1.44
C ARG A 40 -15.29 -8.24 -2.28
N GLY A 41 -14.90 -9.33 -2.95
CA GLY A 41 -15.81 -10.14 -3.78
C GLY A 41 -15.57 -10.03 -5.29
N SER A 42 -14.45 -9.46 -5.74
CA SER A 42 -14.07 -9.39 -7.15
C SER A 42 -12.99 -10.40 -7.55
N ASN A 43 -12.28 -10.99 -6.58
CA ASN A 43 -11.22 -11.94 -6.88
C ASN A 43 -11.79 -13.34 -7.13
N ILE A 44 -11.34 -13.97 -8.23
CA ILE A 44 -11.75 -15.32 -8.61
C ILE A 44 -11.30 -16.36 -7.57
N ASN A 45 -10.20 -16.10 -6.88
CA ASN A 45 -9.68 -16.96 -5.82
C ASN A 45 -10.19 -16.49 -4.45
N LEU A 46 -11.10 -17.28 -3.87
CA LEU A 46 -11.73 -16.96 -2.59
C LEU A 46 -10.74 -16.83 -1.44
N LEU A 47 -9.64 -17.61 -1.42
CA LEU A 47 -8.62 -17.47 -0.38
C LEU A 47 -7.99 -16.08 -0.46
N ILE A 48 -7.58 -15.66 -1.66
CA ILE A 48 -6.98 -14.34 -1.86
C ILE A 48 -8.00 -13.22 -1.56
N ASP A 49 -9.25 -13.38 -2.00
CA ASP A 49 -10.33 -12.43 -1.71
C ASP A 49 -10.51 -12.24 -0.20
N ALA A 50 -10.62 -13.35 0.54
CA ALA A 50 -10.81 -13.37 1.98
C ALA A 50 -9.64 -12.72 2.75
N ALA A 51 -8.40 -12.87 2.27
CA ALA A 51 -7.22 -12.23 2.91
C ALA A 51 -7.01 -10.76 2.56
N THR A 52 -7.70 -10.24 1.54
CA THR A 52 -7.47 -8.86 1.05
C THR A 52 -7.54 -7.79 2.16
N PRO A 53 -8.50 -7.84 3.12
CA PRO A 53 -8.53 -6.89 4.24
C PRO A 53 -7.27 -6.93 5.11
N LEU A 54 -6.79 -8.13 5.45
CA LEU A 54 -5.59 -8.31 6.27
C LEU A 54 -4.33 -7.84 5.53
N MET A 55 -4.21 -8.14 4.24
CA MET A 55 -3.11 -7.65 3.40
C MET A 55 -3.07 -6.11 3.34
N GLY A 56 -4.23 -5.48 3.19
CA GLY A 56 -4.37 -4.02 3.25
C GLY A 56 -3.94 -3.47 4.60
N MET A 57 -4.37 -4.11 5.70
CA MET A 57 -4.01 -3.71 7.06
C MET A 57 -2.51 -3.83 7.32
N THR A 58 -1.87 -4.95 6.99
CA THR A 58 -0.41 -5.13 7.15
C THR A 58 0.38 -4.12 6.32
N SER A 59 -0.10 -3.80 5.12
CA SER A 59 0.53 -2.79 4.25
C SER A 59 0.46 -1.40 4.88
N ARG A 60 -0.70 -1.02 5.44
CA ARG A 60 -0.90 0.27 6.13
C ARG A 60 -0.10 0.37 7.42
N ILE A 61 -0.10 -0.67 8.26
CA ILE A 61 0.68 -0.68 9.51
C ILE A 61 2.17 -0.44 9.23
N ARG A 62 2.70 -1.06 8.16
CA ARG A 62 4.10 -0.89 7.76
C ARG A 62 4.48 0.54 7.37
N SER A 63 3.52 1.33 6.88
CA SER A 63 3.78 2.72 6.50
C SER A 63 3.60 3.72 7.65
N LEU A 64 3.14 3.28 8.82
CA LEU A 64 2.95 4.16 9.98
C LEU A 64 4.28 4.42 10.70
N SER A 65 4.55 5.69 11.02
CA SER A 65 5.68 6.09 11.86
C SER A 65 5.46 5.80 13.35
N SER A 66 4.20 5.76 13.79
CA SER A 66 3.76 5.42 15.15
C SER A 66 2.39 4.76 15.10
N CYS A 67 2.09 3.89 16.07
CA CYS A 67 0.85 3.13 16.13
C CYS A 67 0.31 3.13 17.56
N ASP A 68 -0.59 4.08 17.86
CA ASP A 68 -1.13 4.27 19.21
C ASP A 68 -2.27 3.28 19.52
N ASN A 69 -2.94 2.76 18.50
CA ASN A 69 -4.14 1.91 18.62
C ASN A 69 -3.84 0.42 18.39
N ILE A 70 -2.69 -0.07 18.86
CA ILE A 70 -2.26 -1.45 18.58
C ILE A 70 -3.24 -2.52 19.09
N GLU A 71 -3.90 -2.28 20.22
CA GLU A 71 -4.85 -3.22 20.81
C GLU A 71 -6.12 -3.35 19.97
N GLU A 72 -6.64 -2.22 19.47
CA GLU A 72 -7.80 -2.20 18.58
C GLU A 72 -7.51 -2.93 17.27
N ILE A 73 -6.31 -2.70 16.70
CA ILE A 73 -5.85 -3.39 15.49
C ILE A 73 -5.74 -4.90 15.73
N TYR A 74 -5.18 -5.32 16.87
CA TYR A 74 -5.09 -6.73 17.23
C TYR A 74 -6.49 -7.38 17.29
N HIS A 75 -7.44 -6.74 17.99
CA HIS A 75 -8.81 -7.24 18.06
C HIS A 75 -9.47 -7.31 16.67
N GLN A 76 -9.23 -6.30 15.82
CA GLN A 76 -9.74 -6.30 14.46
C GLN A 76 -9.19 -7.48 13.64
N VAL A 77 -7.88 -7.76 13.72
CA VAL A 77 -7.26 -8.91 13.04
C VAL A 77 -7.88 -10.22 13.52
N VAL A 78 -8.08 -10.38 14.84
CA VAL A 78 -8.70 -11.59 15.40
C VAL A 78 -10.12 -11.80 14.87
N GLU A 79 -10.92 -10.74 14.80
CA GLU A 79 -12.29 -10.83 14.26
C GLU A 79 -12.30 -11.09 12.75
N GLU A 80 -11.39 -10.47 11.98
CA GLU A 80 -11.25 -10.75 10.54
C GLU A 80 -10.84 -12.20 10.28
N ILE A 81 -9.90 -12.77 11.03
CA ILE A 81 -9.52 -14.19 10.89
C ILE A 81 -10.71 -15.11 11.17
N LYS A 82 -11.55 -14.80 12.17
CA LYS A 82 -12.77 -15.57 12.45
C LYS A 82 -13.79 -15.45 11.33
N ALA A 83 -13.98 -14.25 10.78
CA ALA A 83 -14.89 -14.04 9.65
C ALA A 83 -14.45 -14.82 8.41
N ILE A 84 -13.14 -14.83 8.11
CA ILE A 84 -12.54 -15.64 7.03
C ILE A 84 -12.78 -17.14 7.27
N GLU A 85 -12.62 -17.63 8.50
CA GLU A 85 -12.89 -19.03 8.84
C GLU A 85 -14.35 -19.42 8.53
N VAL A 86 -15.31 -18.58 8.91
CA VAL A 86 -16.74 -18.81 8.64
C VAL A 86 -17.00 -18.83 7.13
N GLU A 87 -16.52 -17.82 6.39
CA GLU A 87 -16.71 -17.73 4.94
C GLU A 87 -16.14 -18.95 4.20
N LEU A 88 -14.92 -19.38 4.54
CA LEU A 88 -14.30 -20.54 3.89
C LEU A 88 -15.00 -21.85 4.26
N THR A 89 -15.53 -21.94 5.49
CA THR A 89 -16.35 -23.08 5.92
C THR A 89 -17.64 -23.13 5.09
N GLU A 90 -18.33 -22.00 4.91
CA GLU A 90 -19.54 -21.90 4.09
C GLU A 90 -19.27 -22.18 2.60
N ALA A 91 -18.10 -21.83 2.11
CA ALA A 91 -17.65 -22.16 0.75
C ALA A 91 -17.22 -23.63 0.58
N GLY A 92 -17.23 -24.44 1.63
CA GLY A 92 -16.97 -25.87 1.58
C GLY A 92 -15.49 -26.27 1.60
N TYR A 93 -14.61 -25.40 2.09
CA TYR A 93 -13.20 -25.75 2.28
C TYR A 93 -13.04 -26.75 3.44
N ASP A 94 -12.08 -27.66 3.29
CA ASP A 94 -11.77 -28.65 4.33
C ASP A 94 -11.16 -27.97 5.57
N HIS A 95 -11.49 -28.50 6.75
CA HIS A 95 -11.01 -27.94 8.02
C HIS A 95 -9.47 -27.89 8.11
N ALA A 96 -8.75 -28.89 7.60
CA ALA A 96 -7.30 -28.89 7.60
C ALA A 96 -6.73 -27.78 6.70
N VAL A 97 -7.39 -27.48 5.58
CA VAL A 97 -7.01 -26.39 4.68
C VAL A 97 -7.24 -25.04 5.36
N ILE A 98 -8.40 -24.85 6.00
CA ILE A 98 -8.71 -23.61 6.74
C ILE A 98 -7.70 -23.40 7.87
N LEU A 99 -7.34 -24.45 8.59
CA LEU A 99 -6.40 -24.38 9.71
C LEU A 99 -4.97 -24.04 9.24
N ALA A 100 -4.52 -24.66 8.15
CA ALA A 100 -3.25 -24.31 7.51
C ALA A 100 -3.26 -22.87 6.98
N TYR A 101 -4.37 -22.44 6.39
CA TYR A 101 -4.52 -21.10 5.85
C TYR A 101 -4.43 -20.03 6.93
N ARG A 102 -5.17 -20.19 8.04
CA ARG A 102 -5.13 -19.28 9.20
C ARG A 102 -3.75 -19.19 9.86
N TYR A 103 -2.94 -20.24 9.78
CA TYR A 103 -1.58 -20.23 10.32
C TYR A 103 -0.62 -19.37 9.48
N VAL A 104 -0.88 -19.25 8.18
CA VAL A 104 -0.06 -18.47 7.25
C VAL A 104 -0.40 -16.97 7.28
N LEU A 105 -1.66 -16.64 7.57
CA LEU A 105 -2.13 -15.26 7.78
C LEU A 105 -1.56 -14.66 9.06
#